data_AF-A0A7C6YVZ6-F1
#
_entry.id   AF-A0A7C6YVZ6-F1
#
_cell.length_a   1.000
_cell.length_b   1.000
_cell.length_c   1.000
_cell.angle_alpha   90.00
_cell.angle_beta   90.00
_cell.angle_gamma   90.00
#
_symmetry.space_group_name_H-M   'P 1'
#
loop_
_entity.id
_entity.type
_entity.pdbx_description
1 polymer ?
#
loop_
_entity_poly.entity_id
_entity_poly.type
_entity_poly.pdbx_seq_one_letter_code
_entity_poly.pdbx_strand_id
1 'polypeptide(L)' 'MTVKPGETGEKKDFPDNLWTSCGGCGKMIYNKELEKEVFVCVHCGHHF' A
#
# COMPACT_ATOMS: atom_id res chain seq x y z
N MET A 1 -17.25 -36.84 13.37
CA MET A 1 -16.44 -36.52 12.17
C MET A 1 -16.29 -35.01 12.15
N THR A 2 -15.06 -34.55 12.29
CA THR A 2 -14.66 -33.17 12.62
C THR A 2 -14.27 -32.44 11.35
N VAL A 3 -14.75 -31.21 11.12
CA VAL A 3 -13.98 -30.18 10.38
C VAL A 3 -14.26 -28.79 10.95
N LYS A 4 -13.19 -28.12 11.41
CA LYS A 4 -13.10 -26.67 11.64
C LYS A 4 -12.21 -26.13 10.53
N PRO A 5 -12.63 -25.14 9.72
CA PRO A 5 -11.70 -24.39 8.91
C PRO A 5 -11.30 -23.10 9.62
N GLY A 6 -10.06 -23.06 10.07
CA GLY A 6 -9.37 -21.83 10.48
C GLY A 6 -8.04 -21.80 9.75
N GLU A 7 -7.93 -20.98 8.71
CA GLU A 7 -6.68 -20.70 8.01
C GLU A 7 -6.85 -19.51 7.06
N THR A 8 -6.24 -18.37 7.36
CA THR A 8 -5.60 -17.50 6.36
C THR A 8 -4.58 -16.63 7.09
N GLY A 9 -3.45 -17.26 7.42
CA GLY A 9 -2.28 -16.60 7.98
C GLY A 9 -1.11 -16.72 7.03
N GLU A 10 -1.24 -16.26 5.79
CA GLU A 10 -0.09 -16.07 4.89
C GLU A 10 -0.43 -15.00 3.84
N LYS A 11 -0.35 -13.74 4.24
CA LYS A 11 -0.30 -12.59 3.32
C LYS A 11 1.10 -12.00 3.41
N LYS A 12 2.08 -12.78 2.96
CA LYS A 12 3.48 -12.42 3.13
C LYS A 12 4.32 -12.82 1.93
N ASP A 13 3.79 -12.62 0.73
CA ASP A 13 4.61 -12.56 -0.47
C ASP A 13 3.89 -11.67 -1.49
N PHE A 14 4.59 -10.63 -1.96
CA PHE A 14 4.12 -9.50 -2.79
C PHE A 14 3.27 -8.46 -2.06
N PRO A 15 3.84 -7.30 -1.67
CA PRO A 15 3.03 -6.18 -1.25
C PRO A 15 2.25 -5.68 -2.47
N ASP A 16 0.97 -6.01 -2.56
CA ASP A 16 -0.04 -5.31 -3.38
C ASP A 16 -0.08 -3.78 -3.11
N ASN A 17 0.73 -3.30 -2.17
CA ASN A 17 0.92 -1.92 -1.78
C ASN A 17 2.04 -1.24 -2.60
N LEU A 18 2.37 -1.71 -3.81
CA LEU A 18 3.42 -1.07 -4.61
C LEU A 18 3.01 0.36 -5.00
N TRP A 19 1.74 0.59 -5.33
CA TRP A 19 1.25 1.89 -5.83
C TRP A 19 0.11 2.41 -4.96
N THR A 20 0.20 3.68 -4.54
CA THR A 20 -0.80 4.41 -3.75
C THR A 20 -1.34 5.57 -4.58
N SER A 21 -2.66 5.67 -4.73
CA SER A 21 -3.29 6.80 -5.43
C SER A 21 -3.34 8.05 -4.55
N CYS A 22 -2.87 9.19 -5.05
CA CYS A 22 -2.91 10.45 -4.34
C CYS A 22 -4.30 11.08 -4.30
N GLY A 23 -4.83 11.33 -3.10
CA GLY A 23 -6.07 12.07 -2.91
C GLY A 23 -5.98 13.54 -3.32
N GLY A 24 -4.77 14.12 -3.34
CA GLY A 24 -4.56 15.53 -3.69
C GLY A 24 -4.41 15.80 -5.20
N CYS A 25 -3.90 14.85 -5.98
CA CYS A 25 -3.67 15.03 -7.42
C CYS A 25 -4.12 13.87 -8.31
N GLY A 26 -4.64 12.79 -7.74
CA GLY A 26 -5.12 11.61 -8.46
C GLY A 26 -4.02 10.74 -9.09
N LYS A 27 -2.74 11.07 -8.89
CA LYS A 27 -1.62 10.30 -9.47
C LYS A 27 -1.32 9.04 -8.67
N MET A 28 -0.95 7.98 -9.37
CA MET A 28 -0.42 6.77 -8.76
C MET A 28 1.03 7.02 -8.33
N ILE A 29 1.32 6.83 -7.05
CA ILE A 29 2.64 7.03 -6.45
C ILE A 29 3.20 5.69 -6.06
N TYR A 30 4.48 5.47 -6.31
CA TYR A 30 5.17 4.27 -5.87
C TYR A 30 5.43 4.31 -4.36
N ASN A 31 5.02 3.29 -3.63
CA ASN A 31 5.13 3.23 -2.17
C ASN A 31 6.57 3.33 -1.67
N LYS A 32 7.55 2.76 -2.39
CA LYS A 32 8.98 2.95 -2.06
C LYS A 32 9.43 4.41 -2.17
N GLU A 33 8.81 5.18 -3.06
CA GLU A 33 9.09 6.61 -3.20
C GLU A 33 8.32 7.39 -2.13
N LEU A 34 7.07 7.02 -1.87
CA LEU A 34 6.26 7.54 -0.77
C LEU A 34 6.94 7.35 0.59
N GLU A 35 7.52 6.18 0.87
CA GLU A 35 8.29 5.88 2.09
C GLU A 35 9.57 6.72 2.19
N LYS A 36 10.27 6.94 1.07
CA LYS A 36 11.46 7.81 1.04
C LYS A 36 11.12 9.27 1.32
N GLU A 37 9.98 9.72 0.81
CA GLU A 37 9.49 11.09 0.92
C GLU A 37 8.55 11.26 2.13
N VAL A 38 8.55 10.31 3.08
CA VAL A 38 7.79 10.36 4.35
C VAL A 38 6.29 10.56 4.13
N PHE A 39 5.69 9.76 3.25
CA PHE A 39 4.28 9.83 2.89
C PHE A 39 3.83 11.16 2.27
N VAL A 40 4.76 11.91 1.69
CA VAL A 40 4.46 13.10 0.89
C VAL A 40 4.38 12.74 -0.59
N CYS A 41 3.36 13.22 -1.28
CA CYS A 41 3.25 13.08 -2.72
C CYS A 41 4.33 13.88 -3.45
N VAL A 42 5.22 13.22 -4.17
CA VAL A 42 6.26 13.86 -5.01
C VAL A 42 5.73 14.80 -6.09
N HIS A 43 4.45 14.65 -6.48
CA HIS A 43 3.88 15.41 -7.58
C HIS A 43 3.15 16.68 -7.15
N CYS A 44 2.56 16.71 -5.95
CA CYS A 44 1.80 17.86 -5.48
C CYS A 44 2.17 18.30 -4.06
N GLY A 45 3.10 17.62 -3.39
CA GLY A 45 3.47 17.90 -2.01
C GLY A 45 2.40 17.56 -0.98
N HIS A 46 1.35 16.82 -1.37
CA HIS A 46 0.27 16.44 -0.46
C HIS A 46 0.75 15.35 0.51
N HIS A 47 0.66 15.64 1.81
CA HIS A 47 0.95 14.66 2.86
C HIS A 47 -0.27 13.75 3.04
N PHE A 48 -0.04 12.43 2.99
CA PHE A 48 -1.07 11.41 3.18
C PHE A 48 -1.34 11.11 4.65
#